data_AF-A0A537FHG3-F1
#
_entry.id   AF-A0A537FHG3-F1
#
_cell.length_a   1.000
_cell.length_b   1.000
_cell.length_c   1.000
_cell.angle_alpha   90.00
_cell.angle_beta   90.00
_cell.angle_gamma   90.00
#
_symmetry.space_group_name_H-M   'P 1'
#
loop_
_entity.id
_entity.type
_entity.pdbx_description
1 polymer ?
#
loop_
_entity_poly.entity_id
_entity_poly.type
_entity_poly.pdbx_seq_one_letter_code
_entity_poly.pdbx_strand_id
1 'polypeptide(L)'
;MNPVRKYLKSKKGINTILASLLMVVIVVVASVMVYAWSTGLLGTLLVQPNVGKEALTMDTFAFPSNNNVTLTLRNAGTVAVTFSSYYVKNATGTTYTQSGWTWGPTIQPNAPGLANIGITAGCVGCGSFSTSSFTFVSGNSYTVTLVTSRNNQFNFNVIR
;
A
#
# COMPACT_ATOMS: atom_id res chain seq x y z
N MET A 1 -54.36 -28.41 -43.82
CA MET A 1 -53.43 -27.29 -44.09
C MET A 1 -53.44 -26.36 -42.89
N ASN A 2 -52.33 -26.27 -42.14
CA ASN A 2 -52.30 -25.63 -40.81
C ASN A 2 -52.40 -24.09 -40.90
N PRO A 3 -53.35 -23.46 -40.17
CA PRO A 3 -53.60 -22.00 -40.24
C PRO A 3 -52.48 -21.14 -39.62
N VAL A 4 -51.50 -21.75 -38.95
CA VAL A 4 -50.42 -21.07 -38.21
C VAL A 4 -49.49 -20.27 -39.14
N ARG A 5 -49.33 -20.70 -40.40
CA ARG A 5 -48.41 -20.06 -41.37
C ARG A 5 -48.87 -18.68 -41.83
N LYS A 6 -50.12 -18.28 -41.53
CA LYS A 6 -50.70 -16.98 -41.91
C LYS A 6 -50.26 -15.84 -40.98
N TYR A 7 -49.94 -16.13 -39.72
CA TYR A 7 -49.52 -15.12 -38.73
C TYR A 7 -48.02 -14.78 -38.77
N LEU A 8 -47.20 -15.60 -39.42
CA LEU A 8 -45.76 -15.34 -39.60
C LEU A 8 -45.43 -14.52 -40.86
N LYS A 9 -46.44 -14.00 -41.57
CA LYS A 9 -46.26 -13.34 -42.88
C LYS A 9 -46.47 -11.82 -42.84
N SER A 10 -45.99 -11.18 -41.79
CA SER A 10 -45.87 -9.73 -41.69
C SER A 10 -44.52 -9.34 -41.09
N LYS A 11 -43.43 -9.67 -41.79
CA LYS A 11 -42.14 -9.00 -41.59
C LYS A 11 -42.24 -7.57 -42.13
N LYS A 12 -42.97 -6.69 -41.42
CA LYS A 12 -42.81 -5.25 -41.60
C LYS A 12 -41.39 -4.95 -41.13
N GLY A 13 -40.49 -4.63 -42.05
CA GLY A 13 -39.18 -4.12 -41.70
C GLY A 13 -39.38 -2.94 -40.75
N ILE A 14 -38.65 -2.94 -39.63
CA ILE A 14 -38.59 -1.76 -38.79
C ILE A 14 -38.26 -0.59 -39.72
N ASN A 15 -39.05 0.48 -39.66
CA ASN A 15 -38.86 1.63 -40.55
C ASN A 15 -37.39 2.06 -40.44
N THR A 16 -36.70 2.27 -41.55
CA THR A 16 -35.25 2.58 -41.54
C THR A 16 -34.95 3.83 -40.70
N ILE A 17 -35.90 4.76 -40.65
CA ILE A 17 -35.88 5.95 -39.79
C ILE A 17 -36.02 5.59 -38.31
N LEU A 18 -36.91 4.65 -37.95
CA LEU A 18 -37.05 4.18 -36.57
C LEU A 18 -35.79 3.42 -36.12
N ALA A 19 -35.20 2.62 -37.02
CA ALA A 19 -33.97 1.90 -36.73
C ALA A 19 -32.79 2.85 -36.49
N SER A 20 -32.64 3.90 -37.29
CA SER A 20 -31.56 4.87 -37.12
C SER A 20 -31.74 5.69 -35.83
N LEU A 21 -32.96 6.11 -35.49
CA LEU A 21 -33.22 6.82 -34.23
C LEU A 21 -32.90 5.96 -33.01
N LEU A 22 -33.28 4.68 -33.02
CA LEU A 22 -32.96 3.75 -31.93
C LEU A 22 -31.44 3.53 -31.79
N MET A 23 -30.72 3.42 -32.92
CA MET A 23 -29.26 3.29 -32.92
C MET A 23 -28.58 4.51 -32.27
N VAL A 24 -29.04 5.72 -32.58
CA VAL A 24 -28.48 6.94 -31.97
C VAL A 24 -28.68 6.94 -30.46
N VAL A 25 -29.88 6.57 -30.00
CA VAL A 25 -30.20 6.57 -28.56
C VAL A 25 -29.31 5.58 -27.80
N ILE A 26 -29.14 4.35 -28.28
CA ILE A 26 -28.29 3.37 -27.59
C ILE A 26 -26.82 3.80 -27.57
N VAL A 27 -26.33 4.43 -28.63
CA VAL A 27 -24.94 4.94 -28.70
C VAL A 27 -24.72 6.04 -27.67
N VAL A 28 -25.69 6.94 -27.52
CA VAL A 28 -25.63 8.02 -26.52
C VAL A 28 -25.66 7.47 -25.10
N VAL A 29 -26.53 6.49 -24.81
CA VAL A 29 -26.60 5.90 -23.46
C VAL A 29 -25.32 5.10 -23.14
N ALA A 30 -24.81 4.32 -24.10
CA ALA A 30 -23.59 3.56 -23.93
C ALA A 30 -22.37 4.46 -23.72
N SER A 31 -22.26 5.59 -24.45
CA SER A 31 -21.14 6.50 -24.30
C SER A 31 -21.12 7.20 -22.94
N VAL A 32 -22.28 7.57 -22.40
CA VAL A 32 -22.38 8.17 -21.05
C VAL A 32 -21.98 7.17 -19.97
N MET A 33 -22.38 5.90 -20.08
CA MET A 33 -21.95 4.86 -19.13
C MET A 33 -20.43 4.63 -19.19
N VAL A 34 -19.84 4.56 -20.39
CA VAL A 34 -18.39 4.41 -20.57
C VAL A 34 -17.65 5.63 -20.02
N TYR A 35 -18.17 6.84 -20.21
CA TYR A 35 -17.59 8.07 -19.65
C TYR A 35 -17.61 8.08 -18.12
N ALA A 36 -18.75 7.74 -17.50
CA ALA A 36 -18.88 7.66 -16.04
C ALA A 36 -17.95 6.57 -15.45
N TRP A 37 -17.83 5.43 -16.14
CA TRP A 37 -16.93 4.36 -15.72
C TRP A 37 -15.46 4.74 -15.87
N SER A 38 -15.09 5.37 -17.00
CA SER A 38 -13.72 5.80 -17.27
C SER A 38 -13.28 6.89 -16.29
N THR A 39 -14.15 7.85 -15.97
CA THR A 39 -13.85 8.89 -14.98
C THR A 39 -13.82 8.35 -13.55
N GLY A 40 -14.62 7.33 -13.21
CA GLY A 40 -14.52 6.63 -11.94
C GLY A 40 -13.20 5.88 -11.77
N LEU A 41 -12.77 5.13 -12.80
CA LEU A 41 -11.49 4.40 -12.80
C LEU A 41 -10.29 5.35 -12.76
N LEU A 42 -10.30 6.41 -13.56
CA LEU A 42 -9.22 7.40 -13.55
C LEU A 42 -9.24 8.24 -12.27
N GLY A 43 -10.40 8.50 -11.68
CA GLY A 43 -10.52 9.14 -10.38
C GLY A 43 -9.83 8.35 -9.26
N THR A 44 -9.96 7.03 -9.25
CA THR A 44 -9.26 6.18 -8.26
C THR A 44 -7.76 6.03 -8.55
N LEU A 45 -7.34 6.13 -9.81
CA LEU A 45 -5.92 6.09 -10.21
C LEU A 45 -5.19 7.42 -10.00
N LEU A 46 -5.89 8.55 -10.13
CA LEU A 46 -5.36 9.90 -9.90
C LEU A 46 -5.48 10.34 -8.44
N VAL A 47 -6.34 9.70 -7.63
CA VAL A 47 -6.23 9.75 -6.18
C VAL A 47 -4.94 9.01 -5.83
N GLN A 48 -3.88 9.81 -5.67
CA GLN A 48 -2.58 9.36 -5.19
C GLN A 48 -2.84 8.47 -3.97
N PRO A 49 -2.55 7.15 -4.04
CA PRO A 49 -2.76 6.29 -2.90
C PRO A 49 -1.95 6.88 -1.73
N ASN A 50 -2.40 6.77 -0.49
CA ASN A 50 -1.72 7.43 0.65
C ASN A 50 -0.21 7.10 0.77
N VAL A 51 0.24 6.02 0.12
CA VAL A 51 1.64 5.66 -0.21
C VAL A 51 2.42 6.71 -1.00
N GLY A 52 1.78 7.68 -1.67
CA GLY A 52 2.42 8.82 -2.33
C GLY A 52 2.52 10.07 -1.45
N LYS A 53 1.84 10.10 -0.30
CA LYS A 53 1.95 11.20 0.67
C LYS A 53 2.97 10.94 1.76
N GLU A 54 3.10 9.68 2.17
CA GLU A 54 4.16 9.21 3.06
C GLU A 54 5.25 8.55 2.21
N ALA A 55 6.45 9.12 2.18
CA ALA A 55 7.61 8.51 1.52
C ALA A 55 8.81 8.62 2.44
N LEU A 56 9.42 7.48 2.78
CA LEU A 56 10.62 7.42 3.61
C LEU A 56 11.78 6.86 2.80
N THR A 57 12.91 7.55 2.86
CA THR A 57 14.20 7.09 2.33
C THR A 57 15.18 6.94 3.49
N MET A 58 16.07 5.96 3.42
CA MET A 58 17.15 5.84 4.39
C MET A 58 18.36 6.65 3.91
N ASP A 59 18.85 7.54 4.76
CA ASP A 59 20.09 8.27 4.51
C ASP A 59 21.29 7.45 5.02
N THR A 60 21.24 7.02 6.29
CA THR A 60 22.31 6.24 6.93
C THR A 60 21.76 5.30 8.01
N PHE A 61 22.59 4.37 8.47
CA PHE A 61 22.30 3.52 9.61
C PHE A 61 23.55 3.33 10.48
N ALA A 62 23.35 3.09 11.78
CA ALA A 62 24.41 2.80 12.73
C ALA A 62 23.98 1.76 13.75
N PHE A 63 24.91 0.93 14.21
CA PHE A 63 24.67 -0.08 15.26
C PHE A 63 25.38 0.34 16.55
N PRO A 64 24.75 1.14 17.43
CA PRO A 64 25.37 1.56 18.69
C PRO A 64 25.61 0.40 19.66
N SER A 65 24.90 -0.74 19.52
CA SER A 65 25.10 -1.93 20.35
C SER A 65 24.62 -3.21 19.65
N ASN A 66 24.84 -4.38 20.29
CA ASN A 66 24.31 -5.69 19.85
C ASN A 66 22.78 -5.78 19.86
N ASN A 67 22.12 -4.82 20.49
CA ASN A 67 20.68 -4.85 20.72
C ASN A 67 19.95 -3.62 20.16
N ASN A 68 20.64 -2.78 19.39
CA ASN A 68 20.05 -1.56 18.89
C ASN A 68 20.64 -1.18 17.53
N VAL A 69 19.77 -0.73 16.63
CA VAL A 69 20.15 -0.11 15.36
C VAL A 69 19.43 1.24 15.24
N THR A 70 20.17 2.27 14.89
CA THR A 70 19.62 3.61 14.65
C THR A 70 19.63 3.86 13.14
N LEU A 71 18.44 4.11 12.57
CA LEU A 71 18.29 4.50 11.17
C LEU A 71 18.07 6.01 11.10
N THR A 72 18.83 6.67 10.23
CA THR A 72 18.55 8.05 9.83
C THR A 72 17.67 7.99 8.59
N LEU A 73 16.40 8.35 8.77
CA LEU A 73 15.40 8.31 7.72
C LEU A 73 15.01 9.72 7.33
N ARG A 74 14.78 9.96 6.05
CA ARG A 74 14.28 11.23 5.54
C ARG A 74 12.88 11.05 4.98
N ASN A 75 11.99 11.95 5.35
CA ASN A 75 10.65 11.98 4.78
C ASN A 75 10.68 12.76 3.46
N ALA A 76 10.63 12.05 2.35
CA ALA A 76 10.50 12.60 1.00
C ALA A 76 9.03 12.86 0.62
N GLY A 77 8.09 12.57 1.52
CA GLY A 77 6.66 12.78 1.34
C GLY A 77 6.21 14.20 1.65
N THR A 78 4.90 14.41 1.54
CA THR A 78 4.24 15.71 1.79
C THR A 78 3.55 15.78 3.15
N VAL A 79 3.49 14.66 3.88
CA VAL A 79 2.81 14.54 5.18
C VAL A 79 3.78 13.98 6.21
N ALA A 80 3.66 14.43 7.47
CA ALA A 80 4.45 13.89 8.57
C ALA A 80 4.19 12.39 8.77
N VAL A 81 5.27 11.62 8.97
CA VAL A 81 5.20 10.18 9.15
C VAL A 81 5.37 9.85 10.63
N THR A 82 4.40 9.13 11.18
CA THR A 82 4.42 8.56 12.54
C THR A 82 4.39 7.05 12.45
N PHE A 83 5.10 6.36 13.35
CA PHE A 83 5.20 4.91 13.36
C PHE A 83 4.25 4.25 14.36
N SER A 84 3.86 3.01 14.08
CA SER A 84 2.98 2.19 14.92
C SER A 84 3.69 0.90 15.38
N SER A 85 4.44 0.27 14.48
CA SER A 85 5.20 -0.94 14.79
C SER A 85 6.44 -1.04 13.92
N TYR A 86 7.35 -1.91 14.33
CA TYR A 86 8.46 -2.31 13.48
C TYR A 86 8.79 -3.77 13.65
N TYR A 87 9.41 -4.32 12.61
CA TYR A 87 9.85 -5.70 12.53
C TYR A 87 11.29 -5.71 12.08
N VAL A 88 12.05 -6.67 12.59
CA VAL A 88 13.43 -6.91 12.14
C VAL A 88 13.54 -8.38 11.79
N LYS A 89 14.03 -8.68 10.60
CA LYS A 89 14.25 -10.04 10.13
C LYS A 89 15.72 -10.27 9.82
N ASN A 90 16.28 -11.37 10.31
CA ASN A 90 17.62 -11.83 9.92
C ASN A 90 17.54 -12.68 8.64
N ALA A 91 18.65 -12.80 7.90
CA ALA A 91 18.79 -13.67 6.73
C ALA A 91 18.38 -15.14 7.00
N THR A 92 18.57 -15.62 8.23
CA THR A 92 18.17 -16.98 8.67
C THR A 92 16.67 -17.14 8.93
N GLY A 93 15.88 -16.08 8.85
CA GLY A 93 14.43 -16.11 9.01
C GLY A 93 13.91 -15.81 10.42
N THR A 94 14.79 -15.64 11.41
CA THR A 94 14.38 -15.18 12.74
C THR A 94 13.84 -13.75 12.67
N THR A 95 12.70 -13.50 13.32
CA THR A 95 12.07 -12.19 13.37
C THR A 95 11.96 -11.66 14.79
N TYR A 96 12.16 -10.36 14.93
CA TYR A 96 11.73 -9.57 16.07
C TYR A 96 10.54 -8.71 15.66
N THR A 97 9.55 -8.64 16.53
CA THR A 97 8.34 -7.86 16.33
C THR A 97 8.15 -6.92 17.50
N GLN A 98 8.03 -5.62 17.24
CA GLN A 98 7.58 -4.65 18.24
C GLN A 98 6.19 -4.14 17.87
N SER A 99 5.17 -4.64 18.59
CA SER A 99 3.78 -4.22 18.44
C SER A 99 3.49 -3.05 19.39
N GLY A 100 3.33 -1.83 18.85
CA GLY A 100 3.04 -0.64 19.66
C GLY A 100 4.28 0.18 19.98
N TRP A 101 4.98 0.63 18.93
CA TRP A 101 6.12 1.55 19.05
C TRP A 101 5.65 2.99 19.33
N THR A 102 5.14 3.23 20.53
CA THR A 102 4.59 4.53 20.97
C THR A 102 5.64 5.63 21.10
N TRP A 103 6.90 5.25 21.34
CA TRP A 103 8.06 6.14 21.49
C TRP A 103 8.78 6.40 20.16
N GLY A 104 8.19 6.02 19.04
CA GLY A 104 8.77 6.27 17.72
C GLY A 104 8.85 7.76 17.39
N PRO A 105 9.85 8.18 16.60
CA PRO A 105 9.95 9.58 16.17
C PRO A 105 8.80 9.94 15.23
N THR A 106 8.41 11.21 15.24
CA THR A 106 7.60 11.79 14.16
C THR A 106 8.53 12.47 13.16
N ILE A 107 8.53 12.02 11.91
CA ILE A 107 9.41 12.57 10.87
C ILE A 107 8.61 13.55 10.01
N GLN A 108 8.93 14.84 10.17
CA GLN A 108 8.30 15.92 9.39
C GLN A 108 8.71 15.86 7.91
N PRO A 109 7.88 16.36 6.98
CA PRO A 109 8.22 16.43 5.56
C PRO A 109 9.56 17.13 5.32
N ASN A 110 10.36 16.61 4.39
CA ASN A 110 11.68 17.11 4.00
C ASN A 110 12.72 17.20 5.14
N ALA A 111 12.45 16.59 6.31
CA ALA A 111 13.37 16.56 7.43
C ALA A 111 13.92 15.14 7.66
N PRO A 112 15.17 15.01 8.12
CA PRO A 112 15.68 13.76 8.65
C PRO A 112 15.13 13.50 10.05
N GLY A 113 14.91 12.24 10.38
CA GLY A 113 14.50 11.76 11.69
C GLY A 113 15.25 10.48 12.07
N LEU A 114 15.51 10.33 13.37
CA LEU A 114 16.25 9.18 13.91
C LEU A 114 15.27 8.13 14.43
N ALA A 115 15.21 7.00 13.74
CA ALA A 115 14.44 5.83 14.14
C ALA A 115 15.34 4.88 14.93
N ASN A 116 15.13 4.79 16.24
CA ASN A 116 15.87 3.89 17.11
C ASN A 116 15.13 2.55 17.27
N ILE A 117 15.73 1.49 16.75
CA ILE A 117 15.16 0.13 16.70
C ILE A 117 15.90 -0.73 17.73
N GLY A 118 15.34 -0.75 18.93
CA GLY A 118 15.80 -1.63 20.00
C GLY A 118 15.21 -3.04 19.87
N ILE A 119 16.02 -4.05 20.12
CA ILE A 119 15.59 -5.45 20.21
C ILE A 119 15.64 -5.87 21.69
N THR A 120 14.49 -5.77 22.35
CA THR A 120 14.33 -6.08 23.78
C THR A 120 13.05 -6.87 23.93
N ALA A 121 13.10 -8.02 24.62
CA ALA A 121 11.94 -8.82 24.94
C ALA A 121 11.86 -9.12 26.44
N GLY A 122 10.69 -9.56 26.89
CA GLY A 122 10.46 -9.98 28.29
C GLY A 122 9.98 -8.87 29.22
N CYS A 123 9.54 -7.73 28.70
CA CYS A 123 8.92 -6.63 29.46
C CYS A 123 7.57 -6.22 28.87
N VAL A 124 6.70 -5.62 29.71
CA VAL A 124 5.41 -5.09 29.28
C VAL A 124 5.63 -3.92 28.32
N GLY A 125 5.17 -4.07 27.06
CA GLY A 125 5.39 -3.08 25.99
C GLY A 125 6.68 -3.25 25.19
N CYS A 126 7.46 -4.30 25.48
CA CYS A 126 8.61 -4.70 24.68
C CYS A 126 8.21 -5.69 23.59
N GLY A 127 9.07 -5.82 22.58
CA GLY A 127 8.77 -6.70 21.45
C GLY A 127 8.96 -8.17 21.78
N SER A 128 8.60 -9.02 20.83
CA SER A 128 8.72 -10.47 20.92
C SER A 128 9.63 -11.01 19.81
N PHE A 129 10.40 -12.03 20.13
CA PHE A 129 11.22 -12.78 19.17
C PHE A 129 10.47 -14.01 18.68
N SER A 130 10.70 -14.43 17.43
CA SER A 130 10.18 -15.71 16.91
C SER A 130 10.92 -16.93 17.47
N THR A 131 12.12 -16.73 18.02
CA THR A 131 12.97 -17.74 18.66
C THR A 131 13.39 -17.27 20.06
N SER A 132 14.15 -18.08 20.79
CA SER A 132 14.61 -17.78 22.15
C SER A 132 15.52 -16.55 22.27
N SER A 133 16.19 -16.11 21.19
CA SER A 133 17.02 -14.90 21.21
C SER A 133 17.17 -14.26 19.83
N PHE A 134 17.35 -12.95 19.81
CA PHE A 134 17.70 -12.18 18.62
C PHE A 134 18.73 -11.12 19.01
N THR A 135 19.83 -11.05 18.27
CA THR A 135 20.88 -10.04 18.45
C THR A 135 21.46 -9.65 17.09
N PHE A 136 21.98 -8.43 17.00
CA PHE A 136 22.70 -7.96 15.83
C PHE A 136 24.16 -8.42 15.91
N VAL A 137 24.57 -9.26 14.96
CA VAL A 137 25.91 -9.84 14.84
C VAL A 137 26.56 -9.28 13.58
N SER A 138 27.83 -8.88 13.68
CA SER A 138 28.59 -8.38 12.53
C SER A 138 28.77 -9.44 11.44
N GLY A 139 28.73 -9.01 10.19
CA GLY A 139 28.77 -9.86 8.99
C GLY A 139 27.39 -10.31 8.49
N ASN A 140 26.30 -9.97 9.20
CA ASN A 140 24.94 -10.40 8.83
C ASN A 140 24.09 -9.23 8.32
N SER A 141 23.17 -9.55 7.41
CA SER A 141 22.16 -8.63 6.89
C SER A 141 20.83 -8.77 7.63
N TYR A 142 20.18 -7.62 7.84
CA TYR A 142 18.92 -7.51 8.55
C TYR A 142 17.96 -6.63 7.77
N THR A 143 16.74 -7.12 7.58
CA THR A 143 15.64 -6.33 7.00
C THR A 143 14.82 -5.72 8.11
N VAL A 144 14.84 -4.39 8.22
CA VAL A 144 13.97 -3.62 9.10
C VAL A 144 12.72 -3.20 8.32
N THR A 145 11.56 -3.61 8.79
CA THR A 145 10.26 -3.19 8.27
C THR A 145 9.62 -2.23 9.25
N LEU A 146 9.38 -0.99 8.84
CA LEU A 146 8.69 0.01 9.65
C LEU A 146 7.25 0.15 9.17
N VAL A 147 6.31 0.17 10.11
CA VAL A 147 4.89 0.34 9.82
C VAL A 147 4.41 1.67 10.38
N THR A 148 3.82 2.51 9.51
CA THR A 148 3.27 3.81 9.89
C THR A 148 1.92 3.67 10.59
N SER A 149 1.47 4.72 11.27
CA SER A 149 0.11 4.78 11.84
C SER A 149 -1.00 4.65 10.80
N ARG A 150 -0.67 4.92 9.53
CA ARG A 150 -1.57 4.75 8.37
C ARG A 150 -1.45 3.37 7.72
N ASN A 151 -0.79 2.42 8.39
CA ASN A 151 -0.55 1.05 7.90
C ASN A 151 0.27 0.97 6.60
N ASN A 152 1.10 1.99 6.32
CA ASN A 152 2.08 1.89 5.24
C ASN A 152 3.36 1.18 5.74
N GLN A 153 4.00 0.39 4.89
CA GLN A 153 5.17 -0.40 5.26
C GLN A 153 6.40 0.02 4.45
N PHE A 154 7.49 0.31 5.16
CA PHE A 154 8.79 0.65 4.56
C PHE A 154 9.83 -0.38 4.94
N ASN A 155 10.50 -0.94 3.93
CA ASN A 155 11.50 -1.99 4.11
C ASN A 155 12.90 -1.45 3.86
N PHE A 156 13.79 -1.74 4.79
CA PHE A 156 15.13 -1.20 4.85
C PHE A 156 16.11 -2.32 5.14
N ASN A 157 17.11 -2.50 4.27
CA ASN A 157 18.15 -3.50 4.49
C ASN A 157 19.36 -2.84 5.12
N VAL A 158 19.84 -3.41 6.23
CA VAL A 158 21.02 -2.95 6.96
C VAL A 158 21.96 -4.11 7.22
N ILE A 159 23.26 -3.84 7.15
CA ILE A 159 24.30 -4.84 7.38
C ILE A 159 25.13 -4.36 8.55
N ARG A 160 25.37 -5.25 9.50
CA ARG A 160 26.28 -4.96 10.60
C ARG A 160 27.68 -5.47 10.32
#